data_AF-A0AB37IAX6-F1
#
_entry.id   AF-A0AB37IAX6-F1
#
_cell.length_a   1.000
_cell.length_b   1.000
_cell.length_c   1.000
_cell.angle_alpha   90.00
_cell.angle_beta   90.00
_cell.angle_gamma   90.00
#
_symmetry.space_group_name_H-M   'P 1'
#
loop_
_entity.id
_entity.type
_entity.pdbx_description
1 polymer ?
#
loop_
_entity_poly.entity_id
_entity_poly.type
_entity_poly.pdbx_seq_one_letter_code
_entity_poly.pdbx_strand_id
1 'polypeptide(L)'
;MESLSTEMMLAMCGLYVIGKIMKEIPNFPNWGIPLALTVISCICTPILFGGYNIFNFFVAIVAVGITVYGDQLWKQTSYGIKELDKGEDEK
;
A
#
# COMPACT_ATOMS: atom_id res chain seq x y z
N MET A 1 2.36 -4.93 23.02
CA MET A 1 1.53 -4.21 22.03
C MET A 1 2.28 -3.06 21.36
N GLU A 2 3.20 -2.38 22.06
CA GLU A 2 3.98 -1.27 21.50
C GLU A 2 4.87 -1.67 20.29
N SER A 3 5.45 -2.88 20.31
CA SER A 3 6.27 -3.40 19.21
C SER A 3 5.45 -3.66 17.93
N LEU A 4 4.30 -4.33 18.06
CA LEU A 4 3.40 -4.66 16.93
C LEU A 4 2.97 -3.40 16.18
N SER A 5 2.51 -2.37 16.90
CA SER A 5 2.06 -1.12 16.28
C SER A 5 3.20 -0.44 15.53
N THR A 6 4.41 -0.47 16.09
CA THR A 6 5.60 0.14 15.48
C THR A 6 6.04 -0.60 14.22
N GLU A 7 6.12 -1.93 14.27
CA GLU A 7 6.47 -2.80 13.13
C GLU A 7 5.50 -2.61 11.96
N MET A 8 4.19 -2.58 12.25
CA MET A 8 3.17 -2.32 11.25
C MET A 8 3.32 -0.93 10.62
N MET A 9 3.55 0.10 11.43
CA MET A 9 3.70 1.47 10.92
C MET A 9 4.90 1.59 10.00
N LEU A 10 6.05 1.02 10.40
CA LEU A 10 7.26 0.98 9.59
C LEU A 10 7.04 0.20 8.28
N ALA A 11 6.41 -0.97 8.34
CA ALA A 11 6.07 -1.75 7.16
C ALA A 11 5.16 -0.98 6.18
N MET A 12 4.08 -0.36 6.70
CA MET A 12 3.14 0.41 5.89
C MET A 12 3.81 1.61 5.22
N CYS A 13 4.62 2.37 5.97
CA CYS A 13 5.37 3.51 5.43
C CYS A 13 6.37 3.06 4.35
N GLY A 14 7.13 2.00 4.60
CA GLY A 14 8.07 1.44 3.62
C GLY A 14 7.37 0.99 2.34
N LEU A 15 6.28 0.22 2.47
CA LEU A 15 5.49 -0.26 1.33
C LEU A 15 4.84 0.89 0.56
N TYR A 16 4.41 1.95 1.23
CA TYR A 16 3.86 3.13 0.57
C TYR A 16 4.91 3.83 -0.30
N VAL A 17 6.12 4.05 0.24
CA VAL A 17 7.23 4.66 -0.50
C VAL A 17 7.61 3.81 -1.71
N ILE A 18 7.76 2.49 -1.53
CA ILE A 18 8.02 1.57 -2.63
C ILE A 18 6.90 1.64 -3.67
N GLY A 19 5.64 1.63 -3.23
CA GLY A 19 4.49 1.73 -4.12
C GLY A 19 4.46 3.03 -4.93
N LYS A 20 4.90 4.14 -4.34
CA LYS A 20 5.06 5.42 -5.05
C LYS A 20 6.19 5.37 -6.07
N ILE A 21 7.34 4.79 -5.72
CA ILE A 21 8.45 4.58 -6.68
C ILE A 21 7.98 3.72 -7.86
N MET A 22 7.24 2.65 -7.60
CA MET A 22 6.71 1.77 -8.66
C MET A 22 5.76 2.48 -9.63
N LYS A 23 5.02 3.51 -9.16
CA LYS A 23 4.16 4.32 -10.03
C LYS A 23 4.92 5.21 -10.99
N GLU A 24 6.15 5.60 -10.65
CA GLU A 24 7.01 6.44 -11.50
C GLU A 24 7.77 5.62 -12.56
N ILE A 25 7.76 4.29 -12.48
CA ILE A 25 8.46 3.42 -13.45
C ILE A 25 7.69 3.47 -14.79
N PRO A 26 8.33 3.94 -15.89
CA PRO A 26 7.68 3.95 -17.19
C PRO A 26 7.37 2.52 -17.63
N ASN A 27 6.13 2.29 -18.07
CA ASN A 27 5.55 1.00 -18.48
C ASN A 27 5.14 0.02 -17.37
N PHE A 28 5.19 0.39 -16.08
CA PHE A 28 4.68 -0.49 -15.04
C PHE A 28 3.15 -0.37 -14.90
N PRO A 29 2.37 -1.46 -15.06
CA PRO A 29 0.91 -1.37 -15.04
C PRO A 29 0.38 -1.14 -13.62
N ASN A 30 -0.62 -0.27 -13.48
CA ASN A 30 -1.23 0.04 -12.19
C ASN A 30 -1.84 -1.18 -11.48
N TRP A 31 -2.36 -2.16 -12.22
CA TRP A 31 -2.87 -3.42 -11.65
C TRP A 31 -1.76 -4.31 -11.05
N GLY A 32 -0.50 -4.09 -11.46
CA GLY A 32 0.63 -4.90 -11.03
C GLY A 32 1.20 -4.44 -9.68
N ILE A 33 0.91 -3.19 -9.29
CA ILE A 33 1.44 -2.59 -8.07
C ILE A 33 0.96 -3.34 -6.83
N PRO A 34 -0.35 -3.65 -6.66
CA PRO A 34 -0.82 -4.48 -5.54
C PRO A 34 -0.12 -5.83 -5.43
N LEU A 35 0.06 -6.53 -6.56
CA LEU A 35 0.67 -7.85 -6.59
C LEU A 35 2.16 -7.79 -6.22
N ALA A 36 2.89 -6.86 -6.83
CA ALA A 36 4.31 -6.68 -6.55
C ALA A 36 4.55 -6.25 -5.10
N LEU A 37 3.76 -5.30 -4.58
CA LEU A 37 3.86 -4.91 -3.17
C LEU A 37 3.53 -6.06 -2.22
N THR A 38 2.60 -6.95 -2.58
CA THR A 38 2.26 -8.12 -1.77
C THR A 38 3.43 -9.08 -1.69
N VAL A 39 4.07 -9.39 -2.83
CA VAL A 39 5.26 -10.23 -2.87
C VAL A 39 6.41 -9.59 -2.09
N ILE A 40 6.66 -8.30 -2.30
CA ILE A 40 7.70 -7.57 -1.57
C ILE A 40 7.43 -7.58 -0.06
N SER A 41 6.19 -7.32 0.37
CA SER A 41 5.83 -7.33 1.79
C SER A 41 6.04 -8.70 2.41
N CYS A 42 5.49 -9.75 1.82
CA CYS A 42 5.60 -11.12 2.33
C CYS A 42 7.05 -11.61 2.41
N ILE A 43 7.97 -11.04 1.62
CA ILE A 43 9.39 -11.37 1.67
C ILE A 43 10.15 -10.46 2.63
N CYS A 44 10.09 -9.15 2.44
CA CYS A 44 10.92 -8.20 3.16
C CYS A 44 10.48 -8.00 4.60
N THR A 45 9.17 -7.94 4.88
CA THR A 45 8.66 -7.63 6.22
C THR A 45 9.06 -8.68 7.25
N PRO A 46 8.91 -10.01 7.01
CA PRO A 46 9.37 -11.00 7.97
C PRO A 46 10.88 -11.01 8.15
N ILE A 47 11.65 -10.75 7.10
CA ILE A 47 13.12 -10.68 7.18
C ILE A 47 13.56 -9.50 8.06
N LEU A 48 12.91 -8.35 7.94
CA LEU A 48 13.25 -7.14 8.70
C LEU A 48 12.95 -7.24 10.20
N PHE A 49 11.91 -7.97 10.59
CA PHE A 49 11.42 -8.02 11.97
C PHE A 49 11.77 -9.32 12.72
N GLY A 50 12.90 -9.95 12.37
CA GLY A 50 13.42 -11.08 13.15
C GLY A 50 13.03 -12.47 12.63
N GLY A 51 12.71 -12.58 11.34
CA GLY A 51 12.60 -13.84 10.60
C GLY A 51 11.17 -14.27 10.25
N TYR A 52 11.10 -15.37 9.50
CA TYR A 52 9.83 -15.98 9.05
C TYR A 52 9.17 -16.76 10.18
N ASN A 53 8.42 -16.06 11.01
CA ASN A 53 7.45 -16.66 11.91
C ASN A 53 6.02 -16.26 11.49
N ILE A 54 5.03 -16.97 12.03
CA ILE A 54 3.62 -16.76 11.70
C ILE A 54 3.19 -15.31 11.99
N PHE A 55 3.63 -14.75 13.12
CA PHE A 55 3.28 -13.40 13.53
C PHE A 55 3.76 -12.35 12.52
N ASN A 56 5.03 -12.37 12.14
CA ASN A 56 5.64 -11.45 11.18
C ASN A 56 5.05 -11.61 9.77
N PHE A 57 4.64 -12.83 9.41
CA PHE A 57 3.94 -13.08 8.15
C PHE A 57 2.56 -12.41 8.12
N PHE A 58 1.81 -12.48 9.22
CA PHE A 58 0.54 -11.73 9.33
C PHE A 58 0.76 -10.22 9.33
N VAL A 59 1.79 -9.72 10.03
CA VAL A 59 2.18 -8.29 9.97
C VAL A 59 2.43 -7.87 8.52
N ALA A 60 3.13 -8.68 7.73
CA ALA A 60 3.37 -8.42 6.31
C ALA A 60 2.07 -8.32 5.48
N ILE A 61 1.15 -9.28 5.65
CA ILE A 61 -0.12 -9.31 4.92
C ILE A 61 -1.00 -8.10 5.30
N VAL A 62 -1.13 -7.84 6.59
CA VAL A 62 -2.00 -6.76 7.08
C VAL A 62 -1.43 -5.40 6.67
N ALA A 63 -0.11 -5.20 6.80
CA ALA A 63 0.54 -3.95 6.40
C ALA A 63 0.34 -3.66 4.90
N VAL A 64 0.58 -4.63 4.02
CA VAL A 64 0.37 -4.42 2.58
C VAL A 64 -1.10 -4.22 2.22
N GLY A 65 -2.00 -4.95 2.89
CA GLY A 65 -3.45 -4.78 2.72
C GLY A 65 -3.90 -3.37 3.02
N ILE A 66 -3.48 -2.81 4.17
CA ILE A 66 -3.83 -1.44 4.57
C ILE A 66 -3.21 -0.43 3.59
N THR A 67 -1.93 -0.58 3.23
CA THR A 67 -1.26 0.33 2.29
C THR A 67 -1.95 0.38 0.93
N VAL A 68 -2.25 -0.80 0.35
CA VAL A 68 -2.89 -0.90 -0.97
C VAL A 68 -4.34 -0.43 -0.93
N TYR A 69 -5.09 -0.82 0.09
CA TYR A 69 -6.49 -0.40 0.24
C TYR A 69 -6.59 1.11 0.47
N GLY A 70 -5.71 1.69 1.28
CA GLY A 70 -5.63 3.14 1.49
C GLY A 70 -5.35 3.90 0.18
N ASP A 71 -4.44 3.41 -0.66
CA ASP A 71 -4.17 4.00 -1.97
C ASP A 71 -5.40 3.95 -2.90
N GLN A 72 -6.16 2.85 -2.84
CA GLN A 72 -7.39 2.71 -3.62
C GLN A 72 -8.49 3.64 -3.14
N LEU A 73 -8.72 3.74 -1.83
CA LEU A 73 -9.68 4.69 -1.26
C LEU A 73 -9.34 6.12 -1.67
N TRP A 74 -8.07 6.52 -1.56
CA TRP A 74 -7.63 7.86 -1.95
C TRP A 74 -7.93 8.16 -3.42
N LYS A 75 -7.65 7.20 -4.32
CA LYS A 75 -7.97 7.31 -5.74
C LYS A 75 -9.47 7.46 -5.97
N GLN A 76 -10.28 6.59 -5.35
CA GLN A 76 -11.74 6.61 -5.51
C GLN A 76 -12.33 7.95 -5.05
N THR A 77 -11.92 8.46 -3.90
CA THR A 77 -12.34 9.78 -3.41
C THR A 77 -11.91 10.90 -4.35
N SER A 78 -10.67 10.87 -4.84
CA SER A 78 -10.16 11.88 -5.78
C SER A 78 -10.91 11.89 -7.11
N TYR A 79 -11.31 10.72 -7.61
CA TYR A 79 -12.14 10.63 -8.82
C TYR A 79 -13.55 11.15 -8.58
N GLY A 80 -14.17 10.78 -7.45
CA GLY A 80 -15.51 11.27 -7.10
C GLY A 80 -15.57 12.80 -6.98
N ILE A 81 -14.58 13.43 -6.36
CA ILE A 81 -14.51 14.90 -6.24
C ILE A 81 -14.41 15.57 -7.62
N LYS A 82 -13.55 15.05 -8.51
CA LYS A 82 -13.37 15.60 -9.86
C LYS A 82 -14.62 15.46 -10.74
N GLU A 83 -15.40 14.42 -10.52
CA GLU A 83 -16.65 14.20 -11.25
C GLU A 83 -17.74 15.19 -10.82
N LEU A 84 -17.79 15.53 -9.52
CA LEU A 84 -18.70 16.54 -9.00
C LEU A 84 -18.39 17.94 -9.55
N ASP A 85 -17.10 18.31 -9.58
CA ASP A 85 -16.60 19.60 -10.10
C ASP A 85 -17.02 19.82 -11.57
N LYS A 86 -16.84 18.79 -12.42
CA LYS A 86 -17.29 18.85 -13.82
C LYS A 86 -18.80 18.98 -13.99
N GLY A 87 -19.57 18.40 -13.07
CA GLY A 87 -21.03 18.49 -13.09
C GLY A 87 -21.58 19.86 -12.70
N GLU A 88 -20.76 20.72 -12.07
CA GLU A 88 -21.08 22.14 -11.80
C GLU A 88 -20.71 23.05 -12.98
N ASP A 89 -19.62 22.75 -13.70
CA ASP A 89 -19.20 23.53 -14.89
C ASP A 89 -20.10 23.33 -16.12
N GLU A 90 -20.82 22.20 -16.22
CA GLU A 90 -21.76 21.90 -17.32
C GLU A 90 -23.21 22.40 -17.08
N LYS A 91 -23.50 23.05 -15.94
CA LYS A 91 -24.85 23.57 -15.60
C LYS A 91 -24.93 25.09 -15.64
#